data_AF-A0A7U6KNI6-F1
#
_entry.id   AF-A0A7U6KNI6-F1
#
_cell.length_a   1.000
_cell.length_b   1.000
_cell.length_c   1.000
_cell.angle_alpha   90.00
_cell.angle_beta   90.00
_cell.angle_gamma   90.00
#
_symmetry.space_group_name_H-M   'P 1'
#
loop_
_entity.id
_entity.type
_entity.pdbx_description
1 polymer ?
#
loop_
_entity_poly.entity_id
_entity_poly.type
_entity_poly.pdbx_seq_one_letter_code
_entity_poly.pdbx_strand_id
1 'polypeptide(L)' 'MTATVNILNQNYARTGQSKQNNELGMREMQARAFEKRNSQYLLIKSPPASGKSRAMMFLALDKLINQGIKRSLLPSQR' A
#
# COMPACT_ATOMS: atom_id res chain seq x y z
N MET A 1 5.31 25.27 30.69
CA MET A 1 6.17 24.25 30.08
C MET A 1 5.27 23.18 29.47
N THR A 2 5.01 23.24 28.16
CA THR A 2 4.14 22.28 27.46
C THR A 2 5.00 21.13 26.95
N ALA A 3 4.80 19.94 27.51
CA ALA A 3 5.45 18.72 27.04
C ALA A 3 4.87 18.33 25.67
N THR A 4 5.72 18.29 24.65
CA THR A 4 5.38 17.80 23.32
C THR A 4 5.24 16.29 23.37
N VAL A 5 4.01 15.80 23.49
CA VAL A 5 3.71 14.36 23.38
C VAL A 5 3.97 13.95 21.93
N ASN A 6 5.01 13.14 21.72
CA ASN A 6 5.41 12.69 20.40
C ASN A 6 4.60 11.42 20.04
N ILE A 7 3.39 11.60 19.49
CA ILE A 7 2.37 10.54 19.29
C ILE A 7 2.75 9.56 18.15
N LEU A 8 3.81 9.83 17.37
CA LEU A 8 4.10 9.12 16.11
C LEU A 8 5.56 8.66 15.93
N ASN A 9 6.25 8.23 16.98
CA ASN A 9 7.56 7.58 16.84
C ASN A 9 7.43 6.15 16.30
N GLN A 10 7.20 6.01 14.99
CA GLN A 10 7.30 4.71 14.31
C GLN A 10 8.74 4.49 13.81
N ASN A 11 9.52 3.74 14.58
CA ASN A 11 10.83 3.26 14.17
C ASN A 11 10.66 2.12 13.14
N TYR A 12 10.75 2.45 11.86
CA TYR A 12 10.74 1.43 10.81
C TYR A 12 12.06 0.66 10.82
N ALA A 13 11.98 -0.66 11.04
CA ALA A 13 13.13 -1.55 10.98
C ALA A 13 13.79 -1.47 9.59
N ARG A 14 15.05 -0.99 9.51
CA ARG A 14 15.83 -0.90 8.25
C ARG A 14 16.43 -2.26 7.84
N THR A 15 15.65 -3.34 7.89
CA THR A 15 16.16 -4.71 7.70
C THR A 15 16.25 -5.15 6.24
N GLY A 16 15.89 -4.31 5.27
CA GLY A 16 16.03 -4.63 3.83
C GLY A 16 15.13 -5.76 3.31
N GLN A 17 14.57 -6.59 4.19
CA GLN A 17 13.62 -7.68 3.88
C GLN A 17 12.37 -7.18 3.16
N SER A 18 12.00 -5.90 3.36
CA SER A 18 10.89 -5.25 2.66
C SER A 18 11.13 -5.03 1.15
N LYS A 19 12.28 -5.44 0.61
CA LYS A 19 12.58 -5.44 -0.84
C LYS A 19 12.30 -6.79 -1.50
N GLN A 20 12.01 -7.85 -0.74
CA GLN A 20 11.61 -9.14 -1.29
C GLN A 20 10.28 -8.97 -2.01
N ASN A 21 10.23 -9.43 -3.27
CA ASN A 21 9.03 -9.42 -4.07
C ASN A 21 8.44 -10.84 -4.11
N ASN A 22 7.11 -10.96 -4.08
CA ASN A 22 6.44 -12.22 -4.37
C ASN A 22 6.49 -12.55 -5.88
N GLU A 23 5.91 -13.67 -6.29
CA GLU A 23 5.86 -14.13 -7.69
C GLU A 23 5.24 -13.10 -8.66
N LEU A 24 4.34 -12.26 -8.16
CA LEU A 24 3.69 -11.18 -8.91
C LEU A 24 4.51 -9.86 -8.89
N GLY A 25 5.69 -9.86 -8.30
CA GLY A 25 6.53 -8.67 -8.18
C GLY A 25 6.06 -7.69 -7.08
N MET A 26 5.22 -8.12 -6.15
CA MET A 26 4.70 -7.29 -5.06
C MET A 26 5.59 -7.38 -3.83
N ARG A 27 5.89 -6.24 -3.21
CA ARG A 27 6.49 -6.20 -1.87
C ARG A 27 5.45 -6.61 -0.83
N GLU A 28 5.91 -7.02 0.35
CA GLU A 28 5.05 -7.48 1.46
C GLU A 28 3.85 -6.56 1.76
N MET A 29 4.06 -5.24 1.85
CA MET A 29 2.96 -4.28 2.09
C MET A 29 1.93 -4.26 0.94
N GLN A 30 2.40 -4.38 -0.31
CA GLN A 30 1.56 -4.40 -1.50
C GLN A 30 0.74 -5.70 -1.55
N ALA A 31 1.37 -6.84 -1.24
CA ALA A 31 0.70 -8.13 -1.15
C ALA A 31 -0.41 -8.12 -0.10
N ARG A 32 -0.14 -7.60 1.11
CA ARG A 32 -1.14 -7.43 2.18
C ARG A 32 -2.33 -6.56 1.75
N ALA A 33 -2.08 -5.47 1.01
CA ALA A 33 -3.16 -4.65 0.47
C ALA A 33 -3.96 -5.42 -0.59
N PHE A 34 -3.28 -6.19 -1.46
CA PHE A 34 -3.89 -6.98 -2.52
C PHE A 34 -4.75 -8.14 -2.00
N GLU A 35 -4.36 -8.80 -0.91
CA GLU A 35 -5.19 -9.82 -0.26
C GLU A 35 -6.58 -9.29 0.13
N LYS A 36 -6.66 -7.99 0.46
CA LYS A 36 -7.91 -7.30 0.83
C LYS A 36 -8.64 -6.67 -0.37
N ARG A 37 -8.30 -7.02 -1.61
CA ARG A 37 -8.84 -6.42 -2.86
C ARG A 37 -10.37 -6.45 -3.03
N ASN A 38 -11.05 -7.39 -2.36
CA ASN A 38 -12.51 -7.52 -2.39
C ASN A 38 -13.22 -6.65 -1.35
N SER A 39 -12.48 -5.92 -0.50
CA SER A 39 -13.07 -5.05 0.50
C SER A 39 -13.71 -3.83 -0.16
N GLN A 40 -14.90 -3.44 0.31
CA GLN A 40 -15.60 -2.24 -0.18
C GLN A 40 -14.80 -0.96 0.10
N TYR A 41 -14.15 -0.88 1.26
CA TYR A 41 -13.28 0.21 1.67
C TYR A 41 -11.96 -0.35 2.20
N LEU A 42 -10.83 0.26 1.82
CA LEU A 42 -9.50 -0.16 2.25
C LEU A 42 -8.67 1.06 2.65
N LEU A 43 -8.23 1.11 3.90
CA LEU A 43 -7.31 2.13 4.41
C LEU A 43 -5.88 1.59 4.42
N ILE A 44 -5.01 2.15 3.57
CA ILE A 44 -3.59 1.78 3.50
C ILE A 44 -2.77 2.85 4.22
N LYS A 45 -2.29 2.55 5.43
CA LYS A 45 -1.30 3.36 6.15
C LYS A 45 0.10 2.82 5.84
N SER A 46 0.93 3.61 5.18
CA SER A 46 2.27 3.16 4.80
C SER A 46 3.33 4.26 4.95
N PRO A 47 4.60 3.91 5.26
CA PRO A 47 5.70 4.87 5.31
C PRO A 47 5.95 5.56 3.97
N PRO A 48 6.63 6.72 3.94
CA PRO A 48 7.08 7.33 2.70
C PRO A 48 7.95 6.35 1.88
N ALA A 49 7.83 6.42 0.54
CA ALA A 49 8.53 5.55 -0.42
C ALA A 49 8.28 4.02 -0.28
N SER A 50 7.25 3.60 0.46
CA SER A 50 6.87 2.18 0.63
C SER A 50 6.21 1.53 -0.59
N GLY A 51 5.92 2.31 -1.64
CA GLY A 51 5.25 1.82 -2.85
C GLY A 51 3.72 1.83 -2.77
N LYS A 52 3.12 2.77 -2.02
CA LYS A 52 1.65 2.99 -1.95
C LYS A 52 1.01 3.08 -3.32
N SER A 53 1.60 3.86 -4.24
CA SER A 53 1.10 4.02 -5.60
C SER A 53 1.07 2.69 -6.36
N ARG A 54 2.08 1.84 -6.16
CA ARG A 54 2.15 0.51 -6.80
C ARG A 54 1.15 -0.48 -6.18
N ALA A 55 0.93 -0.44 -4.87
CA ALA A 55 -0.15 -1.19 -4.23
C ALA A 55 -1.53 -0.83 -4.82
N MET A 56 -1.82 0.47 -4.94
CA MET A 56 -3.07 0.93 -5.54
C MET A 56 -3.17 0.56 -7.03
N MET A 57 -2.06 0.54 -7.75
CA MET A 57 -2.02 0.10 -9.15
C MET A 57 -2.42 -1.38 -9.30
N PHE A 58 -1.90 -2.27 -8.46
CA PHE A 58 -2.30 -3.68 -8.46
C PHE A 58 -3.79 -3.87 -8.16
N LEU A 59 -4.31 -3.15 -7.16
CA LEU A 59 -5.74 -3.15 -6.84
C LEU A 59 -6.60 -2.64 -8.01
N ALA A 60 -6.15 -1.58 -8.68
CA ALA A 60 -6.86 -1.05 -9.84
C ALA A 60 -6.89 -2.03 -11.00
N LEU A 61 -5.76 -2.68 -11.30
CA LEU A 61 -5.68 -3.69 -12.36
C LEU A 61 -6.59 -4.88 -12.07
N ASP A 62 -6.60 -5.40 -10.84
CA ASP A 62 -7.51 -6.48 -10.45
C ASP A 62 -8.98 -6.07 -10.60
N LYS A 63 -9.34 -4.84 -10.24
CA LYS A 63 -10.69 -4.32 -10.44
C LYS A 63 -11.09 -4.30 -11.92
N LEU A 64 -10.19 -3.83 -12.78
CA LEU A 64 -10.44 -3.70 -14.21
C LEU A 64 -10.53 -5.06 -14.91
N ILE A 65 -9.60 -5.97 -14.60
CA ILE A 65 -9.43 -7.23 -15.33
C ILE A 65 -10.29 -8.35 -14.73
N ASN A 66 -10.34 -8.44 -13.40
CA ASN A 66 -10.92 -9.59 -12.70
C ASN A 66 -12.31 -9.30 -12.09
N GLN A 67 -12.63 -8.04 -11.78
CA GLN A 67 -13.91 -7.66 -11.12
C GLN A 67 -14.91 -7.00 -12.08
N GLY A 68 -14.58 -6.89 -13.38
CA GLY A 68 -15.48 -6.31 -14.39
C GLY A 68 -15.73 -4.81 -14.24
N ILE A 69 -14.90 -4.10 -13.47
CA ILE A 69 -15.02 -2.64 -13.30
C ILE A 69 -14.50 -1.95 -14.57
N LYS A 70 -15.26 -1.00 -15.12
CA LYS A 70 -14.88 -0.33 -16.37
C LYS A 70 -13.81 0.75 -16.22
N ARG A 71 -13.65 1.30 -15.01
CA ARG A 71 -12.72 2.42 -14.77
C ARG A 71 -12.26 2.44 -13.32
N SER A 72 -10.98 2.72 -13.12
CA SER A 72 -10.37 2.97 -11.82
C SER A 72 -9.64 4.32 -11.85
N LEU A 73 -9.67 5.05 -10.74
CA LEU A 73 -9.00 6.35 -10.59
C LEU A 73 -7.90 6.22 -9.53
N LEU A 74 -6.69 6.65 -9.90
CA LEU A 74 -5.55 6.67 -9.00
C LEU A 74 -4.95 8.08 -8.97
N PRO A 75 -4.82 8.71 -7.80
CA PRO A 75 -4.18 10.02 -7.69
C PRO A 75 -2.65 9.89 -7.82
N SER A 76 -2.04 10.83 -8.52
CA SER A 76 -0.58 10.97 -8.56
C SER A 76 -0.07 11.37 -7.17
N GLN A 77 0.92 10.63 -6.66
CA GLN A 77 1.62 10.93 -5.41
C GLN A 77 3.03 11.39 -5.81
N ARG A 78 3.18 12.67 -6.15
CA ARG A 78 4.50 13.31 -6.17
C ARG A 78 4.88 13.70 -4.75
#